data_AF-A0A5C6RX46-F1
#
_entry.id   AF-A0A5C6RX46-F1
#
_cell.length_a   1.000
_cell.length_b   1.000
_cell.length_c   1.000
_cell.angle_alpha   90.00
_cell.angle_beta   90.00
_cell.angle_gamma   90.00
#
_symmetry.space_group_name_H-M   'P 1'
#
loop_
_entity.id
_entity.type
_entity.pdbx_description
1 polymer ?
#
loop_
_entity_poly.entity_id
_entity_poly.type
_entity_poly.pdbx_seq_one_letter_code
_entity_poly.pdbx_strand_id
1 'polypeptide(L)'
;MSQTIELNQGEIKVNFSSPTSGKVSFADLGLSDTDLVFESGLVRLVFDFEGIGEHSYFQMPTISISYAEEMAETHWQCDFNEETILDKTDHHGHSTVILLNRNKLSELEHHHKNALIVHGEFPQAVHISAKDSFINFFK
;
A
#
# COMPACT_ATOMS: atom_id res chain seq x y z
N MET A 1 -12.70 -8.57 12.14
CA MET A 1 -11.68 -7.77 11.45
C MET A 1 -10.73 -7.27 12.52
N SER A 2 -9.47 -7.69 12.50
CA SER A 2 -8.53 -7.52 13.62
C SER A 2 -7.22 -6.85 13.17
N GLN A 3 -7.29 -5.95 12.19
CA GLN A 3 -6.12 -5.22 11.74
C GLN A 3 -5.95 -3.97 12.60
N THR A 4 -4.71 -3.61 12.91
CA THR A 4 -4.41 -2.44 13.73
C THR A 4 -3.72 -1.41 12.86
N ILE A 5 -4.27 -0.19 12.84
CA ILE A 5 -3.70 0.94 12.11
C ILE A 5 -2.91 1.82 13.08
N GLU A 6 -1.71 2.19 12.69
CA GLU A 6 -0.90 3.23 13.34
C GLU A 6 -0.72 4.39 12.35
N LEU A 7 -1.08 5.59 12.78
CA LEU A 7 -0.99 6.81 11.99
C LEU A 7 0.15 7.68 12.53
N ASN A 8 1.10 8.00 11.65
CA ASN A 8 2.20 8.92 11.90
C ASN A 8 2.22 10.00 10.82
N GLN A 9 2.92 11.11 11.06
CA GLN A 9 3.00 12.18 10.05
C GLN A 9 3.70 11.67 8.78
N GLY A 10 2.97 11.55 7.69
CA GLY A 10 3.49 11.04 6.41
C GLY A 10 3.55 9.52 6.30
N GLU A 11 3.18 8.77 7.35
CA GLU A 11 3.24 7.32 7.38
C GLU A 11 1.98 6.67 7.94
N ILE A 12 1.49 5.65 7.24
CA ILE A 12 0.39 4.81 7.69
C ILE A 12 0.88 3.38 7.75
N LYS A 13 0.83 2.77 8.94
CA LYS A 13 1.14 1.36 9.13
C LYS A 13 -0.13 0.56 9.37
N VAL A 14 -0.30 -0.51 8.62
CA VAL A 14 -1.40 -1.47 8.73
C VAL A 14 -0.83 -2.81 9.13
N ASN A 15 -1.13 -3.25 10.36
CA ASN A 15 -0.72 -4.54 10.88
C ASN A 15 -1.81 -5.59 10.63
N PHE A 16 -1.48 -6.63 9.86
CA PHE A 16 -2.39 -7.75 9.60
C PHE A 16 -2.22 -8.83 10.67
N SER A 17 -3.33 -9.22 11.31
CA SER A 17 -3.39 -10.39 12.20
C SER A 17 -3.97 -11.64 11.53
N SER A 18 -4.63 -11.47 10.39
CA SER A 18 -5.10 -12.58 9.54
C SER A 18 -5.11 -12.16 8.07
N PRO A 19 -4.90 -13.08 7.10
CA PRO A 19 -5.10 -12.79 5.69
C PRO A 19 -6.52 -12.28 5.45
N THR A 20 -6.66 -11.26 4.60
CA THR A 20 -7.96 -10.76 4.17
C THR A 20 -8.13 -11.04 2.69
N SER A 21 -9.11 -11.90 2.36
CA SER A 21 -9.37 -12.33 0.99
C SER A 21 -10.04 -11.22 0.19
N GLY A 22 -9.58 -11.05 -1.04
CA GLY A 22 -10.20 -10.17 -2.02
C GLY A 22 -9.79 -8.69 -1.91
N LYS A 23 -10.58 -7.84 -2.59
CA LYS A 23 -10.35 -6.39 -2.60
C LYS A 23 -10.87 -5.78 -1.30
N VAL A 24 -9.99 -5.05 -0.63
CA VAL A 24 -10.28 -4.34 0.62
C VAL A 24 -9.97 -2.87 0.41
N SER A 25 -10.97 -1.99 0.57
CA SER A 25 -10.72 -0.55 0.47
C SER A 25 -9.93 -0.04 1.67
N PHE A 26 -9.30 1.13 1.55
CA PHE A 26 -8.64 1.75 2.71
C PHE A 26 -9.66 2.10 3.80
N ALA A 27 -10.89 2.45 3.40
CA ALA A 27 -12.01 2.63 4.32
C ALA A 27 -12.36 1.34 5.08
N ASP A 28 -12.36 0.18 4.42
CA ASP A 28 -12.60 -1.12 5.07
C ASP A 28 -11.47 -1.51 6.04
N LEU A 29 -10.24 -1.01 5.80
CA LEU A 29 -9.13 -1.16 6.76
C LEU A 29 -9.33 -0.29 8.00
N GLY A 30 -10.16 0.76 7.93
CA GLY A 30 -10.44 1.70 9.02
C GLY A 30 -9.83 3.09 8.83
N LEU A 31 -9.32 3.42 7.64
CA LEU A 31 -8.80 4.74 7.32
C LEU A 31 -9.94 5.66 6.85
N SER A 32 -9.82 6.95 7.18
CA SER A 32 -10.69 7.99 6.64
C SER A 32 -9.92 8.93 5.72
N ASP A 33 -10.63 9.66 4.86
CA ASP A 33 -10.00 10.64 3.95
C ASP A 33 -9.21 11.72 4.73
N THR A 34 -9.60 12.02 5.97
CA THR A 34 -8.87 12.97 6.83
C THR A 34 -7.54 12.43 7.35
N ASP A 35 -7.38 11.11 7.42
CA ASP A 35 -6.11 10.47 7.79
C ASP A 35 -5.15 10.40 6.60
N LEU A 36 -5.66 10.68 5.39
CA LEU A 36 -5.02 10.45 4.10
C LEU A 36 -4.66 11.76 3.38
N VAL A 37 -4.29 12.77 4.16
CA VAL A 37 -3.84 14.08 3.67
C VAL A 37 -2.34 14.24 3.91
N PHE A 38 -1.59 14.46 2.85
CA PHE A 38 -0.13 14.50 2.88
C PHE A 38 0.38 15.83 2.32
N GLU A 39 0.56 16.82 3.19
CA GLU A 39 0.96 18.20 2.85
C GLU A 39 2.33 18.29 2.16
N SER A 40 3.26 17.39 2.47
CA SER A 40 4.59 17.36 1.85
C SER A 40 4.62 16.69 0.48
N GLY A 41 3.53 16.01 0.08
CA GLY A 41 3.50 15.12 -1.07
C GLY A 41 4.28 13.81 -0.86
N LEU A 42 4.79 13.54 0.35
CA LEU A 42 5.47 12.28 0.67
C LEU A 42 4.52 11.34 1.41
N VAL A 43 4.34 10.14 0.87
CA VAL A 43 3.48 9.10 1.41
C VAL A 43 4.30 7.86 1.71
N ARG A 44 4.15 7.31 2.91
CA ARG A 44 4.69 5.99 3.26
C ARG A 44 3.58 5.09 3.79
N LEU A 45 3.26 4.03 3.05
CA LEU A 45 2.32 2.99 3.50
C LEU A 45 3.11 1.75 3.89
N VAL A 46 2.89 1.22 5.08
CA VAL A 46 3.55 0.02 5.59
C VAL A 46 2.49 -1.04 5.82
N PHE A 47 2.58 -2.16 5.11
CA PHE A 47 1.73 -3.34 5.33
C PHE A 47 2.57 -4.41 6.02
N ASP A 48 2.27 -4.67 7.29
CA ASP A 48 2.99 -5.62 8.13
C ASP A 48 2.24 -6.97 8.15
N PHE A 49 2.93 -8.00 7.68
CA PHE A 49 2.44 -9.35 7.49
C PHE A 49 3.05 -10.36 8.48
N GLU A 50 3.76 -9.92 9.52
CA GLU A 50 4.38 -10.81 10.53
C GLU A 50 3.35 -11.70 11.25
N GLY A 51 2.12 -11.22 11.45
CA GLY A 51 1.06 -11.94 12.15
C GLY A 51 0.29 -12.95 11.30
N ILE A 52 0.55 -13.03 9.99
CA ILE A 52 -0.20 -13.88 9.07
C ILE A 52 0.69 -15.05 8.64
N GLY A 53 0.28 -16.28 8.98
CA GLY A 53 1.06 -17.51 8.81
C GLY A 53 1.48 -17.80 7.36
N GLU A 54 0.75 -18.67 6.66
CA GLU A 54 1.03 -18.91 5.23
C GLU A 54 0.35 -17.85 4.36
N HIS A 55 1.15 -17.15 3.55
CA HIS A 55 0.68 -16.12 2.63
C HIS A 55 0.23 -16.72 1.30
N SER A 56 -1.07 -16.90 1.12
CA SER A 56 -1.63 -17.28 -0.18
C SER A 56 -1.91 -16.03 -1.02
N TYR A 57 -0.90 -15.54 -1.74
CA TYR A 57 -1.06 -14.37 -2.61
C TYR A 57 -1.99 -14.61 -3.80
N PHE A 58 -2.66 -13.54 -4.22
CA PHE A 58 -3.28 -13.47 -5.54
C PHE A 58 -2.24 -13.65 -6.65
N GLN A 59 -2.71 -13.97 -7.87
CA GLN A 59 -1.80 -14.09 -9.01
C GLN A 59 -1.06 -12.77 -9.29
N MET A 60 -1.70 -11.64 -9.01
CA MET A 60 -1.13 -10.31 -9.16
C MET A 60 -1.60 -9.45 -7.98
N PRO A 61 -0.89 -9.48 -6.84
CA PRO A 61 -1.19 -8.63 -5.72
C PRO A 61 -1.19 -7.17 -6.16
N THR A 62 -2.22 -6.42 -5.77
CA THR A 62 -2.47 -5.09 -6.34
C THR A 62 -2.71 -4.06 -5.24
N ILE A 63 -2.17 -2.87 -5.45
CA ILE A 63 -2.48 -1.68 -4.66
C ILE A 63 -2.98 -0.63 -5.65
N SER A 64 -4.15 -0.05 -5.37
CA SER A 64 -4.72 1.04 -6.15
C SER A 64 -4.87 2.24 -5.23
N ILE A 65 -4.31 3.37 -5.63
CA ILE A 65 -4.34 4.61 -4.87
C ILE A 65 -5.01 5.65 -5.75
N SER A 66 -6.13 6.16 -5.28
CA SER A 66 -6.91 7.20 -5.95
C SER A 66 -6.80 8.48 -5.15
N TYR A 67 -6.54 9.60 -5.82
CA TYR A 67 -6.29 10.88 -5.20
C TYR A 67 -7.02 12.02 -5.93
N ALA A 68 -7.36 13.08 -5.19
CA ALA A 68 -8.25 14.14 -5.69
C ALA A 68 -7.57 15.03 -6.73
N GLU A 69 -6.28 15.30 -6.57
CA GLU A 69 -5.51 16.20 -7.41
C GLU A 69 -5.15 15.56 -8.75
N GLU A 70 -5.06 16.38 -9.80
CA GLU A 70 -4.43 15.95 -11.05
C GLU A 70 -2.91 16.08 -10.89
N MET A 71 -2.22 14.95 -10.84
CA MET A 71 -0.77 14.92 -10.63
C MET A 71 -0.05 14.81 -11.96
N ALA A 72 0.87 15.73 -12.23
CA ALA A 72 1.66 15.72 -13.46
C ALA A 72 2.59 14.50 -13.55
N GLU A 73 3.19 14.12 -12.42
CA GLU A 73 4.05 12.96 -12.29
C GLU A 73 3.93 12.44 -10.86
N THR A 74 3.95 11.13 -10.66
CA THR A 74 4.08 10.51 -9.33
C THR A 74 5.12 9.40 -9.40
N HIS A 75 5.92 9.27 -8.34
CA HIS A 75 6.93 8.23 -8.25
C HIS A 75 6.58 7.26 -7.12
N TRP A 76 6.71 5.98 -7.39
CA TRP A 76 6.32 4.89 -6.50
C TRP A 76 7.42 3.86 -6.40
N GLN A 77 7.87 3.61 -5.18
CA GLN A 77 8.80 2.54 -4.86
C GLN A 77 8.14 1.58 -3.88
N CYS A 78 8.24 0.27 -4.15
CA CYS A 78 7.77 -0.76 -3.25
C CYS A 78 8.96 -1.62 -2.81
N ASP A 79 9.18 -1.65 -1.51
CA ASP A 79 10.20 -2.48 -0.88
C ASP A 79 9.52 -3.58 -0.09
N PHE A 80 9.93 -4.83 -0.31
CA PHE A 80 9.48 -5.96 0.47
C PHE A 80 10.67 -6.59 1.18
N ASN A 81 10.61 -6.66 2.50
CA ASN A 81 11.70 -7.18 3.33
C ASN A 81 13.07 -6.56 3.01
N GLU A 82 13.10 -5.22 2.89
CA GLU A 82 14.30 -4.41 2.63
C GLU A 82 14.88 -4.55 1.20
N GLU A 83 14.17 -5.23 0.30
CA GLU A 83 14.52 -5.29 -1.12
C GLU A 83 13.48 -4.57 -1.99
N THR A 84 13.95 -3.68 -2.87
CA THR A 84 13.09 -3.01 -3.85
C THR A 84 12.58 -3.99 -4.89
N ILE A 85 11.26 -4.21 -4.89
CA ILE A 85 10.58 -5.15 -5.80
C ILE A 85 9.88 -4.45 -6.97
N LEU A 86 9.63 -3.15 -6.84
CA LEU A 86 9.02 -2.32 -7.89
C LEU A 86 9.45 -0.86 -7.72
N ASP A 87 9.77 -0.24 -8.84
CA ASP A 87 10.05 1.19 -8.99
C ASP A 87 9.28 1.64 -10.24
N LYS A 88 8.43 2.66 -10.08
CA LYS A 88 7.45 3.07 -11.08
C LYS A 88 7.23 4.58 -11.05
N THR A 89 7.27 5.19 -12.22
CA THR A 89 6.80 6.56 -12.44
C THR A 89 5.51 6.54 -13.25
N ASP A 90 4.48 7.22 -12.77
CA ASP A 90 3.26 7.50 -13.52
C ASP A 90 3.23 8.98 -13.92
N HIS A 91 2.71 9.26 -15.11
CA HIS A 91 2.58 10.61 -15.64
C HIS A 91 1.11 10.93 -15.80
N HIS A 92 0.68 12.11 -15.34
CA HIS A 92 -0.66 12.67 -15.52
C HIS A 92 -1.81 11.74 -15.10
N GLY A 93 -2.36 11.96 -13.91
CA GLY A 93 -3.56 11.22 -13.50
C GLY A 93 -4.08 11.60 -12.14
N HIS A 94 -5.18 10.94 -11.77
CA HIS A 94 -5.84 10.99 -10.45
C HIS A 94 -5.72 9.66 -9.69
N SER A 95 -4.99 8.70 -10.23
CA SER A 95 -4.80 7.41 -9.60
C SER A 95 -3.57 6.69 -10.13
N THR A 96 -3.04 5.81 -9.29
CA THR A 96 -1.98 4.87 -9.64
C THR A 96 -2.41 3.46 -9.27
N VAL A 97 -2.15 2.51 -10.16
CA VAL A 97 -2.30 1.08 -9.91
C VAL A 97 -0.93 0.42 -9.92
N ILE A 98 -0.57 -0.17 -8.79
CA ILE A 98 0.68 -0.89 -8.56
C ILE A 98 0.37 -2.39 -8.62
N LEU A 99 1.03 -3.07 -9.56
CA LEU A 99 0.92 -4.51 -9.74
C LEU A 99 2.20 -5.17 -9.25
N LEU A 100 2.11 -5.95 -8.18
CA LEU A 100 3.25 -6.59 -7.55
C LEU A 100 3.48 -7.98 -8.17
N ASN A 101 4.75 -8.40 -8.20
CA ASN A 101 5.11 -9.74 -8.64
C ASN A 101 4.99 -10.72 -7.48
N ARG A 102 3.97 -11.59 -7.52
CA ARG A 102 3.74 -12.61 -6.48
C ARG A 102 4.96 -13.52 -6.25
N ASN A 103 5.70 -13.86 -7.31
CA ASN A 103 6.81 -14.80 -7.20
C ASN A 103 7.94 -14.13 -6.42
N LYS A 104 8.17 -12.83 -6.67
CA LYS A 104 9.18 -12.05 -5.95
C LYS A 104 8.81 -11.88 -4.47
N LEU A 105 7.53 -11.67 -4.15
CA LEU A 105 7.06 -11.66 -2.77
C LEU A 105 7.34 -13.01 -2.09
N SER A 106 6.91 -14.12 -2.70
CA SER A 106 7.13 -15.46 -2.14
C SER A 106 8.61 -15.86 -2.03
N GLU A 107 9.48 -15.37 -2.91
CA GLU A 107 10.93 -15.60 -2.82
C GLU A 107 11.59 -14.88 -1.65
N LEU A 108 11.07 -13.70 -1.29
CA LEU A 108 11.61 -12.83 -0.25
C LEU A 108 10.92 -13.01 1.11
N GLU A 109 9.94 -13.89 1.19
CA GLU A 109 9.23 -14.18 2.43
C GLU A 109 10.13 -14.83 3.47
N HIS A 110 10.04 -14.33 4.69
CA HIS A 110 10.71 -14.89 5.85
C HIS A 110 9.69 -15.53 6.78
N HIS A 111 10.13 -16.48 7.61
CA HIS A 111 9.25 -17.16 8.56
C HIS A 111 8.69 -16.25 9.68
N HIS A 112 9.32 -15.11 9.95
CA HIS A 112 9.02 -14.31 11.14
C HIS A 112 8.84 -12.81 10.90
N LYS A 113 9.22 -12.26 9.74
CA LYS A 113 9.09 -10.83 9.50
C LYS A 113 8.85 -10.60 8.01
N ASN A 114 7.66 -10.12 7.69
CA ASN A 114 7.26 -9.80 6.33
C ASN A 114 6.63 -8.42 6.32
N ALA A 115 7.26 -7.45 5.67
CA ALA A 115 6.75 -6.09 5.59
C ALA A 115 6.89 -5.57 4.15
N LEU A 116 5.78 -5.09 3.62
CA LEU A 116 5.73 -4.34 2.37
C LEU A 116 5.65 -2.85 2.68
N ILE A 117 6.62 -2.09 2.21
CA ILE A 117 6.68 -0.64 2.35
C ILE A 117 6.46 -0.04 0.97
N VAL A 118 5.49 0.86 0.86
CA VAL A 118 5.18 1.60 -0.36
C VAL A 118 5.48 3.06 -0.12
N HIS A 119 6.44 3.58 -0.86
CA HIS A 119 6.79 4.98 -0.91
C HIS A 119 6.11 5.61 -2.12
N GLY A 120 5.38 6.70 -1.89
CA GLY A 120 4.78 7.54 -2.92
C GLY A 120 5.34 8.95 -2.81
N GLU A 121 5.80 9.49 -3.92
CA GLU A 121 6.28 10.86 -4.04
C GLU A 121 5.41 11.61 -5.04
N PHE A 122 4.76 12.66 -4.54
CA PHE A 122 3.92 13.56 -5.29
C PHE A 122 4.61 14.93 -5.39
N PRO A 123 4.40 15.66 -6.50
CA PRO A 123 5.02 16.97 -6.74
C PRO A 123 4.40 18.07 -5.87
N GLN A 124 3.28 17.80 -5.21
CA GLN A 124 2.52 18.72 -4.36
C GLN A 124 1.75 17.92 -3.30
N ALA A 125 1.11 18.64 -2.39
CA ALA A 125 0.21 18.04 -1.39
C ALA A 125 -0.88 17.16 -2.05
N VAL A 126 -1.25 16.07 -1.39
CA VAL A 126 -2.20 15.09 -1.95
C VAL A 126 -3.26 14.68 -0.94
N HIS A 127 -4.49 14.52 -1.43
CA HIS A 127 -5.62 13.94 -0.70
C HIS A 127 -6.01 12.59 -1.32
N ILE A 128 -5.70 11.49 -0.62
CA ILE A 128 -6.04 10.14 -1.06
C ILE A 128 -7.47 9.78 -0.61
N SER A 129 -8.26 9.21 -1.53
CA SER A 129 -9.61 8.69 -1.25
C SER A 129 -9.52 7.34 -0.55
N ALA A 130 -10.00 7.23 0.68
CA ALA A 130 -10.06 5.98 1.42
C ALA A 130 -11.00 4.96 0.75
N LYS A 131 -12.07 5.46 0.14
CA LYS A 131 -13.10 4.62 -0.49
C LYS A 131 -12.67 4.07 -1.85
N ASP A 132 -11.98 4.89 -2.64
CA ASP A 132 -11.60 4.54 -4.01
C ASP A 132 -10.18 3.94 -4.10
N SER A 133 -9.45 3.92 -3.00
CA SER A 133 -8.17 3.22 -2.86
C SER A 133 -8.39 1.84 -2.24
N PHE A 134 -7.67 0.83 -2.74
CA PHE A 134 -7.82 -0.54 -2.27
C PHE A 134 -6.52 -1.34 -2.36
N ILE A 135 -6.45 -2.38 -1.55
CA ILE A 135 -5.46 -3.45 -1.66
C ILE A 135 -6.15 -4.76 -2.06
N ASN A 136 -5.38 -5.65 -2.70
CA ASN A 136 -5.80 -7.00 -3.02
C ASN A 136 -4.59 -7.92 -2.99
N PHE A 137 -4.21 -8.38 -1.80
CA PHE A 137 -2.99 -9.18 -1.59
C PHE A 137 -3.27 -10.67 -1.57
N PHE A 138 -4.28 -11.12 -0.81
CA PHE A 138 -4.47 -12.53 -0.46
C PHE A 138 -5.74 -13.11 -1.08
N LYS A 139 -5.67 -14.39 -1.45
CA LYS A 139 -6.81 -15.18 -1.94
C LYS A 139 -7.78 -15.55 -0.84
#